data_AF-A0A959KVC8-F1
#
_entry.id   AF-A0A959KVC8-F1
#
_cell.length_a   1.000
_cell.length_b   1.000
_cell.length_c   1.000
_cell.angle_alpha   90.00
_cell.angle_beta   90.00
_cell.angle_gamma   90.00
#
_symmetry.space_group_name_H-M   'P 1'
#
loop_
_entity.id
_entity.type
_entity.pdbx_description
1 polymer ?
#
loop_
_entity_poly.entity_id
_entity_poly.type
_entity_poly.pdbx_seq_one_letter_code
_entity_poly.pdbx_strand_id
1 'polypeptide(L)'
;MALDLSLKIDRVEGITREEFQKHYMRPQRPVIIKYLYGAEAPIYTRWSFDHFRQELGHIEVGVYDVEGKERKDDRSYKKAEAYMNFGEYLEQIEQGTTTRRLFLFNVFKHKKELRDDFHFPDIADYVVRQ
;
A
#
# COMPACT_ATOMS: atom_id res chain seq x y z
N MET A 1 10.26 -25.86 1.00
CA MET A 1 10.60 -25.65 2.42
C MET A 1 9.50 -24.82 3.06
N ALA A 2 9.08 -25.13 4.28
CA ALA A 2 8.16 -24.26 5.01
C ALA A 2 8.89 -22.96 5.40
N LEU A 3 8.16 -21.84 5.41
CA LEU A 3 8.71 -20.54 5.85
C LEU A 3 8.82 -20.55 7.38
N ASP A 4 10.03 -20.38 7.91
CA ASP A 4 10.25 -20.20 9.35
C ASP A 4 10.03 -18.74 9.73
N LEU A 5 8.95 -18.48 10.47
CA LEU A 5 8.53 -17.14 10.88
C LEU A 5 9.38 -16.55 12.02
N SER A 6 10.27 -17.35 12.63
CA SER A 6 11.19 -16.87 13.67
C SER A 6 12.45 -16.21 13.11
N LEU A 7 12.77 -16.46 11.83
CA LEU A 7 13.96 -15.92 11.18
C LEU A 7 13.80 -14.42 10.91
N LYS A 8 14.87 -13.67 11.19
CA LYS A 8 14.94 -12.25 10.83
C LYS A 8 14.97 -12.10 9.31
N ILE A 9 14.10 -11.23 8.79
CA ILE A 9 14.07 -10.88 7.36
C ILE A 9 15.18 -9.87 7.07
N ASP A 10 15.98 -10.13 6.03
CA ASP A 10 17.03 -9.22 5.57
C ASP A 10 16.42 -7.87 5.17
N ARG A 11 17.12 -6.78 5.48
CA ARG A 11 16.77 -5.42 5.08
C ARG A 11 17.89 -4.85 4.24
N VAL A 12 17.59 -4.46 3.01
CA VAL A 12 18.57 -3.94 2.04
C VAL A 12 18.10 -2.61 1.47
N GLU A 13 19.06 -1.79 1.03
CA GLU A 13 18.84 -0.53 0.32
C GLU A 13 19.73 -0.55 -0.92
N GLY A 14 19.22 -0.12 -2.08
CA GLY A 14 20.02 -0.04 -3.31
C GLY A 14 20.51 -1.38 -3.88
N ILE A 15 19.81 -2.49 -3.60
CA ILE A 15 20.16 -3.82 -4.11
C ILE A 15 20.08 -3.86 -5.64
N THR A 16 21.08 -4.46 -6.28
CA THR A 16 21.08 -4.64 -7.74
C THR A 16 20.10 -5.74 -8.17
N ARG A 17 19.69 -5.71 -9.44
CA ARG A 17 18.85 -6.75 -10.05
C ARG A 17 19.50 -8.13 -9.92
N GLU A 18 20.81 -8.22 -10.16
CA GLU A 18 21.57 -9.47 -10.12
C GLU A 18 21.59 -10.05 -8.70
N GLU A 19 21.87 -9.20 -7.70
CA GLU A 19 21.88 -9.60 -6.29
C GLU A 19 20.48 -10.02 -5.84
N PHE A 20 19.46 -9.24 -6.17
CA PHE A 20 18.08 -9.55 -5.81
C PHE A 20 17.64 -10.90 -6.39
N GLN A 21 17.90 -11.11 -7.68
CA GLN A 21 17.52 -12.36 -8.33
C GLN A 21 18.25 -13.56 -7.77
N LYS A 22 19.57 -13.44 -7.55
CA LYS A 22 20.42 -14.54 -7.07
C LYS A 22 20.14 -14.90 -5.62
N HIS A 23 20.01 -13.91 -4.73
CA HIS A 23 19.97 -14.12 -3.29
C HIS A 23 18.56 -14.20 -2.70
N TYR A 24 17.55 -13.68 -3.41
CA TYR A 24 16.19 -13.57 -2.87
C TYR A 24 15.12 -14.16 -3.80
N MET A 25 15.02 -13.72 -5.05
CA MET A 25 13.94 -14.16 -5.95
C MET A 25 14.01 -15.66 -6.29
N ARG A 26 15.12 -16.12 -6.88
CA ARG A 26 15.31 -17.53 -7.27
C ARG A 26 15.23 -18.49 -6.07
N PRO A 27 15.88 -18.21 -4.92
CA PRO A 27 15.74 -19.07 -3.74
C PRO A 27 14.42 -18.88 -2.98
N GLN A 28 13.53 -17.97 -3.43
CA GLN A 28 12.25 -17.66 -2.78
C GLN A 28 12.42 -17.22 -1.31
N ARG A 29 13.49 -16.46 -1.04
CA ARG A 29 13.81 -15.94 0.29
C ARG A 29 13.23 -14.54 0.47
N PRO A 30 12.45 -14.27 1.54
CA PRO A 30 11.88 -12.95 1.79
C PRO A 30 12.98 -11.93 2.10
N VAL A 31 12.77 -10.69 1.63
CA VAL A 31 13.63 -9.53 1.88
C VAL A 31 12.78 -8.26 1.94
N ILE A 32 13.18 -7.32 2.79
CA ILE A 32 12.62 -5.97 2.84
C ILE A 32 13.57 -5.06 2.06
N ILE A 33 13.10 -4.52 0.95
CA ILE A 33 13.84 -3.52 0.16
C ILE A 33 13.33 -2.15 0.59
N LYS A 34 14.18 -1.35 1.22
CA LYS A 34 13.85 0.04 1.50
C LYS A 34 14.08 0.89 0.26
N TYR A 35 13.28 1.95 0.12
CA TYR A 35 13.38 2.90 -0.98
C TYR A 35 13.33 2.24 -2.37
N LEU A 36 12.43 1.26 -2.55
CA LEU A 36 12.28 0.50 -3.80
C LEU A 36 12.17 1.41 -5.04
N TYR A 37 11.49 2.54 -4.94
CA TYR A 37 11.29 3.48 -6.04
C TYR A 37 12.48 4.44 -6.27
N GLY A 38 13.57 4.29 -5.49
CA GLY A 38 14.69 5.22 -5.41
C GLY A 38 14.60 6.13 -4.18
N ALA A 39 15.71 6.37 -3.50
CA ALA A 39 15.73 7.14 -2.23
C ALA A 39 15.12 8.55 -2.37
N GLU A 40 15.26 9.17 -3.54
CA GLU A 40 14.79 10.52 -3.85
C GLU A 40 13.38 10.55 -4.47
N ALA A 41 12.67 9.42 -4.53
CA ALA A 41 11.36 9.38 -5.17
C ALA A 41 10.34 10.28 -4.43
N PRO A 42 9.60 11.14 -5.14
CA PRO A 42 8.63 12.06 -4.54
C PRO A 42 7.59 11.38 -3.63
N ILE A 43 7.24 10.12 -3.91
CA ILE A 43 6.29 9.35 -3.08
C ILE A 43 6.67 9.33 -1.59
N TYR A 44 7.96 9.36 -1.24
CA TYR A 44 8.41 9.27 0.16
C TYR A 44 8.25 10.58 0.94
N THR A 45 8.13 11.72 0.26
CA THR A 45 8.04 13.05 0.90
C THR A 45 6.72 13.75 0.62
N ARG A 46 6.12 13.51 -0.55
CA ARG A 46 4.89 14.16 -1.01
C ARG A 46 3.63 13.49 -0.47
N TRP A 47 3.64 12.18 -0.28
CA TRP A 47 2.45 11.44 0.14
C TRP A 47 2.30 11.51 1.66
N SER A 48 1.44 12.41 2.11
CA SER A 48 1.04 12.56 3.50
C SER A 48 -0.48 12.60 3.62
N PHE A 49 -1.00 12.41 4.82
CA PHE A 49 -2.44 12.53 5.06
C PHE A 49 -2.93 13.95 4.76
N ASP A 50 -2.16 14.99 5.11
CA ASP A 50 -2.48 16.37 4.75
C ASP A 50 -2.56 16.58 3.23
N HIS A 51 -1.59 16.05 2.47
CA HIS A 51 -1.60 16.13 1.01
C HIS A 51 -2.88 15.49 0.43
N PHE A 52 -3.22 14.30 0.90
CA PHE A 52 -4.41 13.61 0.43
C PHE A 52 -5.71 14.25 0.91
N ARG A 53 -5.76 14.80 2.12
CA ARG A 53 -6.93 15.52 2.64
C ARG A 53 -7.20 16.77 1.81
N GLN A 54 -6.16 17.53 1.46
CA GLN A 54 -6.27 18.73 0.62
C GLN A 54 -6.71 18.40 -0.81
N GLU A 55 -6.08 17.41 -1.44
CA GLU A 55 -6.27 17.14 -2.87
C GLU A 55 -7.48 16.24 -3.17
N LEU A 56 -7.75 15.29 -2.27
CA LEU A 56 -8.68 14.19 -2.51
C LEU A 56 -9.70 14.02 -1.38
N GLY A 57 -9.68 14.89 -0.36
CA GLY A 57 -10.55 14.74 0.80
C GLY A 57 -12.04 14.77 0.48
N HIS A 58 -12.43 15.46 -0.60
CA HIS A 58 -13.82 15.58 -1.07
C HIS A 58 -14.37 14.31 -1.75
N ILE A 59 -13.54 13.29 -1.96
CA ILE A 59 -13.96 12.07 -2.65
C ILE A 59 -14.75 11.19 -1.68
N GLU A 60 -15.92 10.73 -2.10
CA GLU A 60 -16.67 9.73 -1.36
C GLU A 60 -16.00 8.35 -1.47
N VAL A 61 -15.75 7.70 -0.33
CA VAL A 61 -15.14 6.38 -0.24
C VAL A 61 -16.05 5.40 0.50
N GLY A 62 -16.06 4.16 0.04
CA GLY A 62 -16.76 3.07 0.70
C GLY A 62 -15.93 2.48 1.85
N VAL A 63 -16.51 2.45 3.04
CA VAL A 63 -15.88 1.97 4.28
C VAL A 63 -16.48 0.63 4.71
N TYR A 64 -15.60 -0.30 5.09
CA TYR A 64 -15.91 -1.66 5.53
C TYR A 64 -15.50 -1.89 6.99
N ASP A 65 -16.01 -2.96 7.59
CA ASP A 65 -15.74 -3.40 8.96
C ASP A 65 -16.08 -2.30 9.99
N VAL A 66 -17.26 -1.70 9.86
CA VAL A 66 -17.71 -0.64 10.78
C VAL A 66 -17.93 -1.24 12.18
N GLU A 67 -17.30 -0.65 13.19
CA GLU A 67 -17.40 -1.09 14.59
C GLU A 67 -18.86 -1.30 15.03
N GLY A 68 -19.11 -2.41 15.73
CA GLY A 68 -20.45 -2.78 16.21
C GLY A 68 -21.30 -3.59 15.22
N LYS A 69 -20.79 -3.91 14.02
CA LYS A 69 -21.43 -4.88 13.10
C LYS A 69 -20.75 -6.24 13.15
N GLU A 70 -21.55 -7.31 13.11
CA GLU A 70 -21.01 -8.67 12.99
C GLU A 70 -20.22 -8.81 11.70
N ARG A 71 -18.95 -9.21 11.82
CA ARG A 71 -18.10 -9.52 10.68
C ARG A 71 -18.69 -10.73 9.96
N LYS A 72 -19.28 -10.51 8.78
CA LYS A 72 -19.74 -11.59 7.93
C LYS A 72 -18.56 -12.11 7.12
N ASP A 73 -18.18 -13.38 7.33
CA ASP A 73 -17.17 -14.08 6.52
C ASP A 73 -17.66 -14.39 5.09
N ASP A 74 -18.90 -14.02 4.76
CA ASP A 74 -19.39 -13.95 3.39
C ASP A 74 -18.50 -12.97 2.59
N ARG A 75 -17.73 -13.56 1.67
CA ARG A 75 -16.74 -12.91 0.82
C ARG A 75 -17.33 -11.98 -0.24
N SER A 76 -18.62 -11.66 -0.21
CA SER A 76 -19.20 -10.66 -1.10
C SER A 76 -18.86 -9.24 -0.63
N TYR A 77 -17.61 -8.83 -0.86
CA TYR A 77 -17.14 -7.43 -0.79
C TYR A 77 -17.83 -6.49 -1.81
N LYS A 78 -19.01 -6.86 -2.31
CA LYS A 78 -19.70 -6.22 -3.43
C LYS A 78 -20.21 -4.81 -3.10
N LYS A 79 -20.38 -4.47 -1.81
CA LYS A 79 -20.84 -3.15 -1.40
C LYS A 79 -20.26 -2.76 -0.04
N ALA A 80 -19.86 -1.49 0.10
CA ALA A 80 -19.47 -0.93 1.38
C ALA A 80 -20.66 -0.79 2.32
N GLU A 81 -20.41 -0.89 3.62
CA GLU A 81 -21.42 -0.79 4.68
C GLU A 81 -21.77 0.66 5.02
N ALA A 82 -20.83 1.56 4.76
CA ALA A 82 -20.95 2.99 4.95
C ALA A 82 -20.14 3.73 3.87
N TYR A 83 -20.46 5.00 3.69
CA TYR A 83 -19.75 5.91 2.80
C TYR A 83 -19.45 7.19 3.57
N MET A 84 -18.30 7.80 3.30
CA MET A 84 -17.89 9.08 3.89
C MET A 84 -16.88 9.78 2.98
N ASN A 85 -16.57 11.03 3.29
CA ASN A 85 -15.50 11.74 2.59
C ASN A 85 -14.14 11.13 2.95
N PHE A 86 -13.24 11.04 1.97
CA PHE A 86 -11.90 10.49 2.18
C PHE A 86 -11.12 11.30 3.22
N GLY A 87 -11.34 12.61 3.29
CA GLY A 87 -10.72 13.47 4.29
C GLY A 87 -11.15 13.13 5.72
N GLU A 88 -12.44 12.86 5.93
CA GLU A 88 -12.99 12.42 7.21
C GLU A 88 -12.45 11.04 7.61
N TYR A 89 -12.29 10.14 6.63
CA TYR A 89 -11.67 8.84 6.84
C TYR A 89 -10.21 8.96 7.31
N LEU A 90 -9.42 9.83 6.66
CA LEU A 90 -8.03 10.07 7.06
C LEU A 90 -7.93 10.67 8.46
N GLU A 91 -8.78 11.63 8.79
CA GLU A 91 -8.83 12.24 10.13
C GLU A 91 -9.12 11.19 11.23
N GLN A 92 -10.03 10.26 10.97
CA GLN A 92 -10.34 9.18 11.91
C GLN A 92 -9.15 8.23 12.13
N ILE A 93 -8.38 7.92 11.09
CA ILE A 93 -7.18 7.09 11.22
C ILE A 93 -6.11 7.79 12.07
N GLU A 94 -5.98 9.10 11.96
CA GLU A 94 -5.01 9.86 12.77
C GLU A 94 -5.38 9.91 14.25
N GLN A 95 -6.68 9.95 14.54
CA GLN A 95 -7.18 10.05 15.91
C GLN A 95 -6.91 8.78 16.73
N GLY A 96 -6.77 7.62 16.09
CA GLY A 96 -6.39 6.39 16.79
C GLY A 96 -6.70 5.11 16.03
N THR A 97 -6.71 4.01 16.77
CA THR A 97 -7.00 2.69 16.22
C THR A 97 -8.45 2.61 15.75
N THR A 98 -8.66 2.09 14.54
CA THR A 98 -10.00 1.84 14.00
C THR A 98 -10.03 0.50 13.26
N THR A 99 -11.18 -0.17 13.25
CA THR A 99 -11.40 -1.36 12.39
C THR A 99 -11.77 -0.99 10.96
N ARG A 100 -12.07 0.29 10.69
CA ARG A 100 -12.54 0.78 9.40
C ARG A 100 -11.47 0.62 8.33
N ARG A 101 -11.85 0.05 7.18
CA ARG A 101 -10.94 -0.13 6.04
C ARG A 101 -11.55 0.30 4.72
N LEU A 102 -10.71 0.81 3.83
CA LEU A 102 -11.02 0.92 2.42
C LEU A 102 -10.65 -0.39 1.72
N PHE A 103 -11.54 -0.90 0.89
CA PHE A 103 -11.31 -2.13 0.12
C PHE A 103 -11.16 -1.81 -1.36
N LEU A 104 -10.02 -2.21 -1.95
CA LEU A 104 -9.68 -1.97 -3.36
C LEU A 104 -9.85 -0.50 -3.82
N PHE A 105 -9.67 0.46 -2.91
CA PHE A 105 -9.70 1.88 -3.26
C PHE A 105 -8.50 2.22 -4.15
N ASN A 106 -8.78 2.70 -5.35
CA ASN A 106 -7.76 3.03 -6.33
C ASN A 106 -7.63 4.56 -6.46
N VAL A 107 -6.73 5.13 -5.67
CA VAL A 107 -6.45 6.58 -5.64
C VAL A 107 -6.10 7.14 -7.02
N PHE A 108 -5.45 6.33 -7.87
CA PHE A 108 -5.01 6.74 -9.21
C PHE A 108 -6.15 6.89 -10.24
N LYS A 109 -7.37 6.45 -9.91
CA LYS A 109 -8.57 6.76 -10.71
C LYS A 109 -9.03 8.20 -10.53
N HIS A 110 -8.72 8.77 -9.36
CA HIS A 110 -9.13 10.12 -9.00
C HIS A 110 -8.03 11.16 -9.26
N LYS A 111 -6.75 10.76 -9.13
CA LYS A 111 -5.60 11.61 -9.43
C LYS A 111 -4.53 10.81 -10.16
N LYS A 112 -4.47 10.95 -11.49
CA LYS A 112 -3.59 10.14 -12.33
C LYS A 112 -2.13 10.54 -12.19
N GLU A 113 -1.89 11.81 -11.88
CA GLU A 113 -0.59 12.47 -11.71
C GLU A 113 0.22 11.88 -10.55
N LEU A 114 -0.44 11.21 -9.60
CA LEU A 114 0.25 10.47 -8.54
C LEU A 114 1.12 9.32 -9.08
N ARG A 115 0.92 8.90 -10.33
CA ARG A 115 1.81 7.93 -11.00
C ARG A 115 3.17 8.52 -11.32
N ASP A 116 3.28 9.84 -11.41
CA ASP A 116 4.54 10.53 -11.74
C ASP A 116 5.46 10.65 -10.50
N ASP A 117 4.95 10.31 -9.31
CA ASP A 117 5.71 10.38 -8.05
C ASP A 117 6.65 9.18 -7.84
N PHE A 118 6.58 8.15 -8.69
CA PHE A 118 7.45 6.98 -8.63
C PHE A 118 7.52 6.23 -9.96
N HIS A 119 8.63 5.52 -10.16
CA HIS A 119 8.80 4.58 -11.27
C HIS A 119 9.11 3.20 -10.73
N PHE A 120 8.56 2.17 -11.36
CA PHE A 120 8.87 0.80 -10.97
C PHE A 120 10.29 0.45 -11.43
N PRO A 121 11.17 0.01 -10.51
CA PRO A 121 12.54 -0.36 -10.87
C PRO A 121 12.55 -1.68 -11.65
N ASP A 122 13.52 -1.84 -12.55
CA ASP A 122 13.78 -3.12 -13.21
C ASP A 122 14.56 -4.07 -12.27
N ILE A 123 13.85 -4.56 -11.24
CA ILE A 123 14.45 -5.32 -10.14
C ILE A 123 14.53 -6.82 -10.44
N ALA A 124 13.68 -7.34 -11.34
CA ALA A 124 13.70 -8.74 -11.76
C ALA A 124 12.86 -9.02 -13.02
N ASP A 125 13.13 -10.16 -13.66
CA ASP A 125 12.36 -10.66 -14.80
C ASP A 125 10.89 -10.92 -14.43
N TYR A 126 9.97 -10.36 -15.22
CA TYR A 126 8.51 -10.57 -15.08
C TYR A 126 7.92 -10.19 -13.71
N VAL A 127 8.63 -9.40 -12.91
CA VAL A 127 8.21 -8.92 -11.60
C VAL A 127 8.07 -7.41 -11.66
N VAL A 128 6.93 -6.88 -11.21
CA VAL A 128 6.74 -5.44 -10.97
C VAL A 128 6.96 -4.60 -12.24
N ARG A 129 6.16 -4.86 -13.28
CA ARG A 129 6.11 -4.07 -14.52
C ARG A 129 4.83 -3.21 -14.53
N GLN A 130 4.91 -1.99 -15.08
CA GLN A 130 3.73 -1.14 -15.34
C GLN A 130 2.83 -1.75 -16.40
#